data_AF-A0A1B0DD16-F1
#
_entry.id   AF-A0A1B0DD16-F1
#
_cell.length_a   1.000
_cell.length_b   1.000
_cell.length_c   1.000
_cell.angle_alpha   90.00
_cell.angle_beta   90.00
_cell.angle_gamma   90.00
#
_symmetry.space_group_name_H-M   'P 1'
#
loop_
_entity.id
_entity.type
_entity.pdbx_description
1 polymer ?
#
loop_
_entity_poly.entity_id
_entity_poly.type
_entity_poly.pdbx_seq_one_letter_code
_entity_poly.pdbx_strand_id
1 'polypeptide(L)' 'MASKYGKTPAQILLKYNVQRGLVVIPKSTNESRLRQNIELFDFTLVDEDMDLLAGLNENIRVCDFSFFKGINKHPEFPW' A
#
# COMPACT_ATOMS: atom_id res chain seq x y z
N MET A 1 10.55 -9.44 -5.24
CA MET A 1 10.64 -9.28 -3.77
C MET A 1 9.82 -10.30 -2.99
N ALA A 2 8.52 -10.48 -3.24
CA ALA A 2 7.66 -11.43 -2.51
C ALA A 2 8.29 -12.82 -2.23
N SER A 3 8.86 -13.46 -3.27
CA SER A 3 9.54 -14.75 -3.15
C SER A 3 10.76 -14.74 -2.21
N LYS A 4 11.50 -13.62 -2.11
CA LYS A 4 12.66 -13.45 -1.21
C LYS A 4 12.27 -13.63 0.26
N TYR A 5 11.05 -13.22 0.62
CA TYR A 5 10.53 -13.27 1.98
C TYR A 5 9.58 -14.45 2.23
N GLY A 6 9.26 -15.25 1.22
CA GLY A 6 8.21 -16.27 1.33
C GLY A 6 6.83 -15.69 1.64
N LYS A 7 6.57 -14.44 1.22
CA LYS A 7 5.31 -13.71 1.48
C LYS A 7 4.59 -13.41 0.17
N THR A 8 3.33 -12.98 0.27
CA THR A 8 2.56 -12.53 -0.90
C THR A 8 2.91 -11.09 -1.30
N PRO A 9 2.67 -10.66 -2.55
CA PRO A 9 2.83 -9.25 -2.93
C PRO A 9 2.03 -8.28 -2.06
N ALA A 10 0.82 -8.67 -1.64
CA ALA A 10 0.00 -7.86 -0.73
C ALA A 10 0.69 -7.65 0.62
N GLN A 11 1.28 -8.71 1.21
CA GLN A 11 2.01 -8.60 2.47
C GLN A 11 3.24 -7.67 2.35
N ILE A 12 3.97 -7.71 1.23
CA ILE A 12 5.09 -6.80 0.99
C ILE A 12 4.61 -5.34 0.98
N LEU A 13 3.54 -5.03 0.25
CA LEU A 13 2.99 -3.67 0.17
C LEU A 13 2.43 -3.18 1.51
N LEU A 14 1.74 -4.05 2.26
CA LEU A 14 1.23 -3.69 3.58
C LEU A 14 2.38 -3.48 4.57
N LYS A 15 3.38 -4.38 4.57
CA LYS A 15 4.56 -4.27 5.43
C LYS A 15 5.33 -2.98 5.17
N TYR A 16 5.54 -2.62 3.91
CA TYR A 16 6.24 -1.38 3.53
C TYR A 16 5.62 -0.15 4.19
N ASN A 17 4.29 -0.04 4.18
CA ASN A 17 3.60 1.08 4.80
C ASN A 17 3.67 1.02 6.34
N VAL A 18 3.41 -0.15 6.93
CA VAL A 18 3.47 -0.34 8.40
C VAL A 18 4.86 -0.06 8.95
N GLN A 19 5.93 -0.51 8.27
CA GLN A 19 7.31 -0.29 8.68
C GLN A 19 7.72 1.19 8.63
N ARG A 20 7.03 2.01 7.81
CA ARG A 20 7.18 3.48 7.78
C ARG A 20 6.35 4.20 8.84
N GLY A 21 5.67 3.48 9.72
CA GLY A 21 4.78 4.04 10.73
C GLY A 21 3.41 4.47 10.20
N LEU A 22 3.03 4.04 8.99
CA LEU A 22 1.73 4.34 8.41
C LEU A 22 0.72 3.24 8.76
N VAL A 23 -0.47 3.66 9.18
CA VAL A 23 -1.61 2.75 9.39
C VAL A 23 -2.20 2.35 8.03
N VAL A 24 -2.49 1.06 7.86
CA VAL A 24 -3.14 0.51 6.66
C VAL A 24 -4.48 -0.14 7.00
N ILE A 25 -5.43 -0.05 6.07
CA ILE A 25 -6.80 -0.58 6.22
C ILE A 25 -7.19 -1.51 5.04
N PRO A 26 -6.50 -2.65 4.86
CA PRO A 26 -6.76 -3.54 3.73
C PRO A 26 -8.13 -4.22 3.84
N LYS A 27 -9.01 -3.99 2.86
CA LYS A 27 -10.30 -4.68 2.77
C LYS A 27 -10.13 -6.08 2.18
N SER A 28 -10.73 -7.08 2.81
CA SER A 28 -10.93 -8.42 2.24
C SER A 28 -12.21 -9.06 2.77
N THR A 29 -12.84 -9.92 1.97
CA THR A 29 -13.91 -10.84 2.39
C THR A 29 -13.45 -12.29 2.35
N ASN A 30 -12.22 -12.54 1.90
CA ASN A 30 -11.62 -13.86 1.83
C ASN A 30 -10.81 -14.12 3.11
N GLU A 31 -11.11 -15.22 3.80
CA GLU A 31 -10.51 -15.57 5.08
C GLU A 31 -8.99 -15.73 5.04
N SER A 32 -8.45 -16.41 4.02
CA SER A 32 -7.00 -16.61 3.93
C SER A 32 -6.27 -15.30 3.72
N ARG A 33 -6.83 -14.38 2.93
CA ARG A 33 -6.29 -13.01 2.78
C ARG A 33 -6.41 -12.20 4.06
N LEU A 34 -7.50 -12.35 4.82
CA LEU A 34 -7.65 -11.66 6.12
C LEU A 34 -6.52 -12.08 7.08
N ARG A 35 -6.22 -13.38 7.17
CA ARG A 35 -5.10 -13.90 7.96
C ARG A 35 -3.74 -13.39 7.44
N GLN A 36 -3.50 -13.49 6.14
CA GLN A 36 -2.25 -13.01 5.54
C GLN A 36 -2.04 -11.50 5.74
N ASN A 37 -3.10 -10.70 5.67
CA ASN A 37 -3.02 -9.25 5.81
C ASN A 37 -2.63 -8.78 7.22
N ILE A 38 -2.85 -9.60 8.27
CA ILE A 38 -2.42 -9.28 9.64
C ILE A 38 -1.04 -9.89 9.98
N GLU A 39 -0.63 -10.94 9.28
CA GLU A 39 0.70 -11.59 9.39
C GLU A 39 1.81 -10.74 8.74
N LEU A 40 2.05 -9.55 9.31
CA LEU A 40 3.04 -8.57 8.85
C LEU A 40 4.16 -8.28 9.89
N PHE A 41 3.99 -8.77 11.11
CA PHE A 41 4.85 -8.44 12.25
C PHE A 41 5.92 -9.51 12.53
N ASP A 42 5.93 -10.58 11.76
CA ASP A 42 6.86 -11.71 11.86
C ASP A 42 8.07 -11.58 10.90
N PHE A 43 8.16 -10.50 10.12
CA PHE A 43 9.30 -10.21 9.26
C PHE A 43 9.55 -8.70 9.13
N THR A 44 10.69 -8.31 8.57
CA THR A 44 11.10 -6.92 8.32
C THR A 44 11.69 -6.83 6.92
N LEU A 45 11.40 -5.75 6.20
CA LEU A 45 12.05 -5.46 4.92
C LEU A 45 13.41 -4.80 5.19
N VAL A 46 14.47 -5.29 4.54
CA VAL A 46 15.79 -4.64 4.62
C VAL A 46 15.78 -3.28 3.92
N ASP A 47 16.71 -2.40 4.28
CA ASP A 47 16.76 -1.03 3.80
C ASP A 47 16.83 -0.96 2.26
N GLU A 48 17.58 -1.86 1.61
CA GLU A 48 17.66 -1.89 0.14
C GLU A 48 16.31 -2.17 -0.52
N ASP A 49 15.49 -3.01 0.10
CA ASP A 49 14.15 -3.32 -0.40
C ASP A 49 13.16 -2.17 -0.11
N MET A 50 13.33 -1.48 1.02
CA MET A 50 12.56 -0.28 1.33
C MET A 50 12.85 0.83 0.31
N ASP A 51 14.11 1.03 -0.05
CA ASP A 51 14.54 2.00 -1.06
C ASP A 51 14.04 1.66 -2.46
N LEU A 52 14.10 0.37 -2.84
CA LEU A 52 13.53 -0.11 -4.11
C LEU A 52 12.03 0.19 -4.21
N LEU A 53 11.27 -0.05 -3.13
CA LEU A 53 9.84 0.25 -3.09
C LEU A 53 9.55 1.74 -3.10
N ALA A 54 10.36 2.55 -2.42
CA ALA A 54 10.26 4.01 -2.47
C ALA A 54 10.50 4.55 -3.89
N GLY A 55 11.41 3.94 -4.64
CA GLY A 55 11.70 4.28 -6.04
C GLY A 55 10.55 4.01 -7.02
N LEU A 56 9.50 3.28 -6.62
CA LEU A 56 8.32 3.03 -7.45
C LEU A 56 7.30 4.17 -7.45
N ASN A 57 7.52 5.24 -6.68
CA ASN A 57 6.58 6.36 -6.64
C ASN A 57 6.58 7.14 -7.97
N GLU A 58 5.46 7.12 -8.68
CA GLU A 58 5.26 7.86 -9.93
C GLU A 58 4.39 9.14 -9.73
N ASN A 59 4.09 9.52 -8.48
CA ASN A 59 3.14 10.60 -8.17
C ASN A 59 1.73 10.39 -8.77
N ILE A 60 1.35 9.13 -8.97
CA ILE A 60 0.04 8.74 -9.49
C ILE A 60 -0.91 8.42 -8.32
N ARG A 61 -2.13 8.94 -8.40
CA ARG A 61 -3.22 8.64 -7.45
C ARG A 61 -4.24 7.72 -8.12
N VAL A 62 -4.44 6.53 -7.55
CA VAL A 62 -5.44 5.56 -8.07
C VAL A 62 -6.88 6.07 -7.93
N CYS A 63 -7.17 6.81 -6.86
CA CYS A 63 -8.48 7.43 -6.61
C CYS A 63 -8.32 8.95 -6.54
N ASP A 64 -8.37 9.61 -7.69
CA ASP A 64 -8.19 11.07 -7.86
C ASP A 64 -9.53 11.84 -7.95
N PHE A 65 -10.66 11.13 -7.84
CA PHE A 65 -12.01 11.65 -7.95
C PHE A 65 -12.37 12.25 -9.33
N SER A 66 -11.53 12.10 -10.35
CA SER A 66 -11.75 12.64 -11.72
C SER A 66 -13.04 12.14 -12.39
N PHE A 67 -13.58 11.02 -11.92
CA PHE A 67 -14.87 10.48 -12.35
C PHE A 67 -16.06 11.37 -11.98
N PHE A 68 -15.92 12.29 -11.02
CA PHE A 68 -16.92 13.32 -10.73
C PHE A 68 -16.76 14.52 -11.67
N LYS A 69 -17.76 14.76 -12.53
CA LYS A 69 -17.72 15.85 -13.50
C LYS A 69 -17.60 17.21 -12.81
N GLY A 70 -16.55 17.95 -13.14
CA GLY A 70 -16.31 19.31 -12.62
C GLY A 70 -15.72 19.36 -11.21
N ILE A 71 -15.29 18.23 -10.65
CA ILE A 71 -14.70 18.17 -9.30
C ILE A 71 -13.49 19.09 -9.15
N ASN A 72 -12.68 19.20 -10.20
CA ASN A 72 -11.50 20.05 -10.27
C ASN A 72 -11.81 21.56 -10.25
N LYS A 73 -13.08 21.95 -10.35
CA LYS A 73 -13.52 23.35 -10.22
C LYS A 73 -14.03 23.68 -8.82
N HIS A 74 -14.17 22.68 -7.95
CA HIS A 74 -14.64 22.88 -6.60
C HIS A 74 -13.56 23.64 -5.80
N PRO A 75 -13.90 24.72 -5.06
CA PRO A 75 -12.91 25.51 -4.32
C PRO A 75 -12.17 24.69 -3.25
N GLU A 76 -12.83 23.68 -2.69
CA GLU A 76 -12.27 22.76 -1.69
C GLU A 76 -11.77 21.45 -2.31
N PHE A 77 -11.49 21.39 -3.61
CA PHE A 77 -10.89 20.19 -4.18
C PHE A 77 -9.48 20.02 -3.58
N PRO A 78 -9.17 18.90 -2.91
CA PRO A 78 -7.98 18.79 -2.06
C PRO A 78 -6.67 18.60 -2.83
N TRP A 79 -6.73 18.51 -4.17
CA TRP A 79 -5.58 18.24 -5.04
C TRP A 79 -5.40 19.35 -6.07
#